data_AF-D4YVT6-F1
#
_entry.id   AF-D4YVT6-F1
#
_cell.length_a   1.000
_cell.length_b   1.000
_cell.length_c   1.000
_cell.angle_alpha   90.00
_cell.angle_beta   90.00
_cell.angle_gamma   90.00
#
_symmetry.space_group_name_H-M   'P 1'
#
loop_
_entity.id
_entity.type
_entity.pdbx_description
1 polymer ?
#
loop_
_entity_poly.entity_id
_entity_poly.type
_entity_poly.pdbx_seq_one_letter_code
_entity_poly.pdbx_strand_id
1 'polypeptide(L)'
;MKFFKKAVTAAIAGMTLAACLGGASANTVQAASTKQIDNYIKKASLRQKIGQMFIARTPQKLGQAERDAYQYNLGGYIVYDADMQNYTDAQFKSKIANYQKAAQLPLLIGIDQEGGSVSRLTHGGLAKQNGDEFKFPRDQYEDAENAQKGSGMKAVVQYARENATLLNKLGINWNYAPDADYSDDPSSFIYQRGFGGVMGKNSYRAVANYIKQVVPAWQHNHLVAATLKHFPGYGDAADTHTGFAYVTKTKSQLMKSDILPFKAGIKAGADSVMVTHVNYDKIDPVYPASLSKKIITMLRKDCNFKGVIVTDALEMGAIQDFAKKHGNESVEVLAVKAGNDMLMSADYAKAIPAIEKAVKKGKISKKQIDRSVKRILTMKNKLGILSASDLQVKKNNKRFFKLNSVTYKNGLATVSGTAKKDAKVSLISTDTKKGKNTNANKKGQFKINVPLQAKAQNFILSSDGYLSVNVHMKAAKKTTVKKTITLNKVKYNKKHTVATISGKVSDPGEEGSLTIVMWDAKTNKTLNSVVVGKDGKFSATVLTSKKEQKVMVDAQNNGDYSPKSVIVKRK
;
A
#
# COMPACT_ATOMS: atom_id res chain seq x y z
N MET A 1 -15.27 -13.16 85.16
CA MET A 1 -16.19 -14.10 84.49
C MET A 1 -15.51 -14.65 83.24
N LYS A 2 -15.37 -15.98 83.19
CA LYS A 2 -15.21 -16.89 82.03
C LYS A 2 -14.79 -16.26 80.67
N PHE A 3 -13.58 -16.54 80.15
CA PHE A 3 -13.23 -17.69 79.28
C PHE A 3 -13.88 -17.60 77.87
N PHE A 4 -13.26 -17.79 76.69
CA PHE A 4 -12.28 -18.80 76.21
C PHE A 4 -11.75 -18.36 74.80
N LYS A 5 -10.41 -18.44 74.59
CA LYS A 5 -9.61 -19.04 73.46
C LYS A 5 -10.03 -18.82 71.99
N LYS A 6 -9.19 -18.77 70.95
CA LYS A 6 -7.79 -19.16 70.58
C LYS A 6 -7.61 -18.58 69.13
N ALA A 7 -6.47 -18.35 68.48
CA ALA A 7 -5.17 -19.04 68.42
C ALA A 7 -4.09 -18.05 67.85
N VAL A 8 -2.90 -17.94 68.45
CA VAL A 8 -1.61 -18.61 68.14
C VAL A 8 -0.88 -18.11 66.87
N THR A 9 0.01 -17.14 67.11
CA THR A 9 1.47 -17.07 66.84
C THR A 9 2.17 -18.02 65.85
N ALA A 10 2.99 -17.45 64.95
CA ALA A 10 4.37 -17.82 64.58
C ALA A 10 4.76 -17.09 63.27
N ALA A 11 6.00 -16.74 62.93
CA ALA A 11 7.27 -16.49 63.61
C ALA A 11 8.20 -15.88 62.53
N ILE A 12 9.21 -15.14 62.98
CA ILE A 12 10.27 -14.48 62.21
C ILE A 12 11.25 -15.51 61.63
N ALA A 13 11.65 -15.38 60.35
CA ALA A 13 13.02 -15.55 59.84
C ALA A 13 13.05 -15.53 58.30
N GLY A 14 13.95 -14.75 57.71
CA GLY A 14 14.15 -14.75 56.26
C GLY A 14 15.16 -13.71 55.78
N MET A 15 16.44 -13.96 56.06
CA MET A 15 17.61 -13.25 55.55
C MET A 15 17.61 -13.05 54.02
N THR A 16 18.01 -11.83 53.64
CA THR A 16 18.82 -11.47 52.45
C THR A 16 19.13 -12.56 51.43
N LEU A 17 18.57 -12.40 50.22
CA LEU A 17 19.29 -12.72 48.98
C LEU A 17 18.94 -11.68 47.91
N ALA A 18 19.87 -10.76 47.69
CA ALA A 18 19.92 -9.94 46.50
C ALA A 18 20.30 -10.85 45.32
N ALA A 19 19.42 -10.97 44.33
CA ALA A 19 19.74 -11.56 43.04
C ALA A 19 18.93 -10.85 41.95
N CYS A 20 19.59 -9.89 41.31
CA CYS A 20 19.43 -9.43 39.93
C CYS A 20 18.13 -9.83 39.20
N LEU A 21 17.02 -9.15 39.49
CA LEU A 21 15.97 -8.99 38.50
C LEU A 21 16.31 -7.76 37.64
N GLY A 22 17.17 -7.99 36.65
CA GLY A 22 17.36 -7.07 35.54
C GLY A 22 16.04 -6.94 34.79
N GLY A 23 15.22 -5.98 35.20
CA GLY A 23 14.02 -5.61 34.48
C GLY A 23 14.41 -5.18 33.07
N ALA A 24 14.01 -5.98 32.08
CA ALA A 24 13.97 -5.55 30.70
C ALA A 24 13.01 -4.36 30.64
N SER A 25 13.55 -3.15 30.73
CA SER A 25 12.83 -1.92 30.46
C SER A 25 12.37 -2.02 29.01
N ALA A 26 11.09 -2.30 28.80
CA ALA A 26 10.47 -2.12 27.51
C ALA A 26 10.68 -0.64 27.15
N ASN A 27 11.58 -0.36 26.21
CA ASN A 27 11.77 0.97 25.65
C ASN A 27 10.43 1.41 25.05
N THR A 28 9.60 2.08 25.85
CA THR A 28 8.40 2.73 25.37
C THR A 28 8.85 3.85 24.46
N VAL A 29 8.49 3.74 23.18
CA VAL A 29 8.78 4.78 22.20
C VAL A 29 8.10 6.06 22.68
N GLN A 30 8.87 7.06 23.08
CA GLN A 30 8.30 8.32 23.53
C GLN A 30 7.64 9.02 22.33
N ALA A 31 6.30 9.12 22.38
CA ALA A 31 5.51 9.76 21.36
C ALA A 31 5.95 11.21 21.13
N ALA A 32 5.95 11.65 19.87
CA ALA A 32 6.30 13.01 19.52
C ALA A 32 5.21 14.00 19.94
N SER A 33 5.62 15.13 20.52
CA SER A 33 4.71 16.25 20.77
C SER A 33 4.37 17.01 19.48
N THR A 34 3.21 17.68 19.47
CA THR A 34 2.82 18.58 18.37
C THR A 34 3.88 19.66 18.09
N LYS A 35 4.56 20.17 19.13
CA LYS A 35 5.64 21.15 18.99
C LYS A 35 6.85 20.59 18.24
N GLN A 36 7.20 19.32 18.48
CA GLN A 36 8.28 18.65 17.74
C GLN A 36 7.91 18.43 16.28
N ILE A 37 6.67 18.00 15.99
CA ILE A 37 6.16 17.87 14.62
C ILE A 37 6.22 19.22 13.88
N ASP A 38 5.73 20.29 14.51
CA ASP A 38 5.74 21.63 13.92
C ASP A 38 7.18 22.14 13.68
N ASN A 39 8.11 21.85 14.59
CA ASN A 39 9.51 22.19 14.43
C ASN A 39 10.17 21.41 13.28
N TYR A 40 9.86 20.13 13.11
CA TYR A 40 10.32 19.36 11.96
C TYR A 40 9.82 19.98 10.65
N ILE A 41 8.52 20.29 10.54
CA ILE A 41 7.91 20.85 9.32
C ILE A 41 8.52 22.22 8.94
N LYS A 42 8.85 23.04 9.95
CA LYS A 42 9.54 24.32 9.74
C LYS A 42 10.94 24.14 9.17
N LYS A 43 11.69 23.13 9.64
CA LYS A 43 13.09 22.87 9.25
C LYS A 43 13.22 22.01 7.98
N ALA A 44 12.28 21.12 7.72
CA ALA A 44 12.33 20.20 6.58
C ALA A 44 12.26 20.95 5.25
N SER A 45 13.07 20.51 4.29
CA SER A 45 13.04 21.03 2.92
C SER A 45 11.67 20.80 2.26
N LEU A 46 11.35 21.60 1.24
CA LEU A 46 10.10 21.44 0.50
C LEU A 46 9.99 20.03 -0.13
N ARG A 47 11.10 19.47 -0.64
CA ARG A 47 11.12 18.11 -1.20
C ARG A 47 10.89 17.03 -0.14
N GLN A 48 11.50 17.14 1.04
CA GLN A 48 11.23 16.21 2.13
C GLN A 48 9.75 16.21 2.52
N LYS A 49 9.14 17.40 2.58
CA LYS A 49 7.70 17.53 2.87
C LYS A 49 6.82 16.93 1.78
N ILE A 50 7.10 17.22 0.52
CA ILE A 50 6.35 16.63 -0.61
C ILE A 50 6.53 15.12 -0.64
N GLY A 51 7.72 14.59 -0.35
CA GLY A 51 7.97 13.15 -0.26
C GLY A 51 7.07 12.44 0.76
N GLN A 52 6.83 13.07 1.92
CA GLN A 52 5.93 12.52 2.93
C GLN A 52 4.47 12.41 2.46
N MET A 53 4.09 13.11 1.39
CA MET A 53 2.75 13.03 0.80
C MET A 53 2.57 11.83 -0.14
N PHE A 54 3.55 10.94 -0.29
CA PHE A 54 3.40 9.76 -1.15
C PHE A 54 3.21 8.47 -0.35
N ILE A 55 2.18 7.70 -0.70
CA ILE A 55 2.10 6.26 -0.47
C ILE A 55 2.34 5.57 -1.81
N ALA A 56 3.53 4.99 -1.99
CA ALA A 56 3.88 4.36 -3.26
C ALA A 56 3.52 2.88 -3.26
N ARG A 57 3.21 2.29 -4.42
CA ARG A 57 3.29 0.83 -4.54
C ARG A 57 4.73 0.38 -4.31
N THR A 58 4.91 -0.68 -3.54
CA THR A 58 6.25 -1.23 -3.28
C THR A 58 6.95 -1.59 -4.59
N PRO A 59 8.12 -0.99 -4.90
CA PRO A 59 8.86 -1.34 -6.12
C PRO A 59 9.39 -2.77 -6.07
N GLN A 60 9.26 -3.49 -7.19
CA GLN A 60 9.62 -4.92 -7.27
C GLN A 60 11.09 -5.15 -7.66
N LYS A 61 11.80 -4.10 -8.08
CA LYS A 61 13.23 -4.19 -8.38
C LYS A 61 14.03 -4.29 -7.08
N LEU A 62 14.96 -5.24 -7.03
CA LEU A 62 15.80 -5.49 -5.86
C LEU A 62 16.50 -4.21 -5.35
N GLY A 63 16.33 -3.91 -4.06
CA GLY A 63 16.89 -2.74 -3.38
C GLY A 63 16.27 -1.39 -3.76
N GLN A 64 15.24 -1.38 -4.62
CA GLN A 64 14.59 -0.14 -5.03
C GLN A 64 13.72 0.45 -3.92
N ALA A 65 12.94 -0.37 -3.21
CA ALA A 65 12.09 0.11 -2.11
C ALA A 65 12.90 0.82 -1.01
N GLU A 66 14.01 0.25 -0.55
CA GLU A 66 14.85 0.88 0.48
C GLU A 66 15.48 2.18 0.00
N ARG A 67 16.01 2.16 -1.23
CA ARG A 67 16.60 3.35 -1.84
C ARG A 67 15.57 4.46 -1.97
N ASP A 68 14.40 4.17 -2.54
CA ASP A 68 13.43 5.20 -2.88
C ASP A 68 12.75 5.77 -1.63
N ALA A 69 12.51 4.93 -0.60
CA ALA A 69 12.04 5.40 0.72
C ALA A 69 12.98 6.44 1.33
N TYR A 70 14.29 6.17 1.28
CA TYR A 70 15.31 7.10 1.78
C TYR A 70 15.49 8.31 0.88
N GLN A 71 15.68 8.10 -0.43
CA GLN A 71 16.04 9.14 -1.40
C GLN A 71 14.94 10.19 -1.53
N TYR A 72 13.68 9.75 -1.59
CA TYR A 72 12.53 10.62 -1.79
C TYR A 72 11.84 11.01 -0.49
N ASN A 73 12.32 10.54 0.66
CA ASN A 73 11.68 10.74 1.96
C ASN A 73 10.19 10.36 1.90
N LEU A 74 9.89 9.17 1.39
CA LEU A 74 8.51 8.74 1.12
C LEU A 74 7.70 8.67 2.42
N GLY A 75 6.40 8.97 2.32
CA GLY A 75 5.47 8.88 3.44
C GLY A 75 5.16 7.44 3.82
N GLY A 76 5.10 6.55 2.83
CA GLY A 76 4.83 5.14 3.04
C GLY A 76 4.81 4.28 1.78
N TYR A 77 4.50 3.00 1.97
CA TYR A 77 4.28 2.02 0.90
C TYR A 77 2.95 1.31 1.07
N ILE A 78 2.27 1.00 -0.04
CA ILE A 78 1.21 0.00 -0.08
C ILE A 78 1.78 -1.33 -0.58
N VAL A 79 1.45 -2.41 0.11
CA VAL A 79 1.83 -3.78 -0.25
C VAL A 79 0.69 -4.49 -0.96
N TYR A 80 1.04 -5.28 -1.96
CA TYR A 80 0.13 -6.14 -2.72
C TYR A 80 0.56 -7.60 -2.62
N ASP A 81 -0.24 -8.51 -3.19
CA ASP A 81 -0.02 -9.96 -3.17
C ASP A 81 1.42 -10.34 -3.54
N ALA A 82 1.97 -9.73 -4.61
CA ALA A 82 3.34 -9.93 -5.07
C ALA A 82 4.42 -9.62 -4.00
N ASP A 83 4.13 -8.74 -3.04
CA ASP A 83 5.06 -8.41 -1.96
C ASP A 83 5.14 -9.47 -0.87
N MET A 84 4.17 -10.38 -0.84
CA MET A 84 3.94 -11.38 0.21
C MET A 84 4.17 -12.80 -0.30
N GLN A 85 4.08 -13.01 -1.62
CA GLN A 85 4.30 -14.30 -2.26
C GLN A 85 5.63 -14.95 -1.87
N ASN A 86 5.57 -16.20 -1.41
CA ASN A 86 6.70 -17.02 -0.99
C ASN A 86 7.46 -16.51 0.25
N TYR A 87 6.95 -15.52 0.96
CA TYR A 87 7.45 -15.16 2.27
C TYR A 87 6.75 -16.00 3.36
N THR A 88 7.46 -16.26 4.45
CA THR A 88 6.81 -16.57 5.73
C THR A 88 6.47 -15.27 6.47
N ASP A 89 5.58 -15.32 7.47
CA ASP A 89 5.28 -14.18 8.35
C ASP A 89 6.54 -13.49 8.88
N ALA A 90 7.51 -14.27 9.35
CA ALA A 90 8.76 -13.76 9.90
C ALA A 90 9.62 -13.07 8.84
N GLN A 91 9.70 -13.65 7.63
CA GLN A 91 10.45 -13.06 6.52
C GLN A 91 9.79 -11.76 6.03
N PHE A 92 8.45 -11.74 5.90
CA PHE A 92 7.72 -10.55 5.48
C PHE A 92 7.83 -9.44 6.52
N LYS A 93 7.67 -9.76 7.81
CA LYS A 93 7.91 -8.80 8.90
C LYS A 93 9.33 -8.25 8.87
N SER A 94 10.32 -9.09 8.60
CA SER A 94 11.71 -8.66 8.46
C SER A 94 11.93 -7.75 7.23
N LYS A 95 11.22 -7.99 6.12
CA LYS A 95 11.22 -7.12 4.93
C LYS A 95 10.67 -5.74 5.27
N ILE A 96 9.51 -5.66 5.91
CA ILE A 96 8.90 -4.40 6.35
C ILE A 96 9.79 -3.66 7.36
N ALA A 97 10.38 -4.39 8.33
CA ALA A 97 11.34 -3.80 9.26
C ALA A 97 12.59 -3.24 8.56
N ASN A 98 13.03 -3.85 7.44
CA ASN A 98 14.13 -3.30 6.65
C ASN A 98 13.73 -2.00 5.94
N TYR A 99 12.49 -1.91 5.42
CA TYR A 99 11.96 -0.66 4.86
C TYR A 99 11.91 0.45 5.90
N GLN A 100 11.43 0.14 7.12
CA GLN A 100 11.41 1.10 8.23
C GLN A 100 12.82 1.61 8.58
N LYS A 101 13.81 0.71 8.64
CA LYS A 101 15.22 1.07 8.91
C LYS A 101 15.85 1.93 7.79
N ALA A 102 15.43 1.72 6.55
CA ALA A 102 15.94 2.48 5.42
C ALA A 102 15.35 3.89 5.35
N ALA A 103 14.12 4.09 5.83
CA ALA A 103 13.43 5.37 5.73
C ALA A 103 14.02 6.44 6.67
N GLN A 104 13.91 7.72 6.26
CA GLN A 104 14.36 8.84 7.12
C GLN A 104 13.38 9.10 8.28
N LEU A 105 12.09 8.96 7.98
CA LEU A 105 10.96 8.94 8.90
C LEU A 105 10.24 7.59 8.78
N PRO A 106 9.65 7.07 9.85
CA PRO A 106 8.85 5.85 9.84
C PRO A 106 7.78 5.87 8.74
N LEU A 107 7.69 4.78 7.99
CA LEU A 107 6.76 4.62 6.87
C LEU A 107 5.38 4.20 7.38
N LEU A 108 4.33 4.77 6.77
CA LEU A 108 3.03 4.11 6.75
C LEU A 108 3.12 2.90 5.80
N ILE A 109 2.67 1.74 6.26
CA ILE A 109 2.65 0.50 5.47
C ILE A 109 1.18 0.13 5.32
N GLY A 110 0.66 0.37 4.12
CA GLY A 110 -0.72 0.22 3.69
C GLY A 110 -1.03 -1.14 3.08
N ILE A 111 -2.27 -1.61 3.21
CA ILE A 111 -2.78 -2.81 2.54
C ILE A 111 -4.29 -2.66 2.27
N ASP A 112 -4.82 -3.34 1.25
CA ASP A 112 -6.27 -3.53 1.05
C ASP A 112 -6.72 -4.85 1.67
N GLN A 113 -6.97 -4.88 2.98
CA GLN A 113 -7.46 -6.06 3.67
C GLN A 113 -8.93 -5.85 4.06
N GLU A 114 -9.82 -5.87 3.06
CA GLU A 114 -11.28 -5.75 3.24
C GLU A 114 -11.93 -7.09 3.61
N GLY A 115 -11.49 -8.17 2.95
CA GLY A 115 -12.16 -9.47 2.96
C GLY A 115 -12.41 -9.98 1.54
N GLY A 116 -12.90 -11.21 1.42
CA GLY A 116 -13.14 -11.96 0.18
C GLY A 116 -12.07 -11.75 -0.88
N SER A 117 -12.51 -11.38 -2.08
CA SER A 117 -11.63 -11.10 -3.22
C SER A 117 -10.70 -9.88 -3.04
N VAL A 118 -10.88 -9.09 -1.97
CA VAL A 118 -10.00 -7.98 -1.60
C VAL A 118 -9.32 -8.28 -0.26
N SER A 119 -8.68 -9.45 -0.21
CA SER A 119 -7.88 -9.94 0.91
C SER A 119 -6.44 -10.21 0.47
N ARG A 120 -5.57 -9.21 0.57
CA ARG A 120 -4.17 -9.36 0.12
C ARG A 120 -3.38 -10.39 0.94
N LEU A 121 -3.69 -10.58 2.22
CA LEU A 121 -3.04 -11.63 3.03
C LEU A 121 -3.37 -13.05 2.55
N THR A 122 -4.60 -13.28 2.07
CA THR A 122 -5.03 -14.55 1.47
C THR A 122 -4.29 -14.77 0.16
N HIS A 123 -4.42 -13.83 -0.79
CA HIS A 123 -3.89 -13.99 -2.14
C HIS A 123 -2.36 -13.92 -2.20
N GLY A 124 -1.74 -13.20 -1.26
CA GLY A 124 -0.29 -13.19 -1.06
C GLY A 124 0.25 -14.48 -0.45
N GLY A 125 -0.60 -15.37 0.08
CA GLY A 125 -0.21 -16.66 0.67
C GLY A 125 0.42 -16.56 2.06
N LEU A 126 0.36 -15.40 2.72
CA LEU A 126 0.89 -15.21 4.08
C LEU A 126 -0.07 -15.70 5.17
N ALA A 127 -1.38 -15.61 4.95
CA ALA A 127 -2.36 -16.07 5.92
C ALA A 127 -3.35 -17.03 5.27
N LYS A 128 -3.42 -18.25 5.81
CA LYS A 128 -4.54 -19.17 5.66
C LYS A 128 -5.22 -19.28 7.02
N GLN A 129 -6.53 -19.01 7.10
CA GLN A 129 -7.33 -19.37 8.28
C GLN A 129 -8.07 -20.70 8.01
N ASN A 130 -8.48 -21.38 9.07
CA ASN A 130 -9.26 -22.62 9.02
C ASN A 130 -10.57 -22.40 8.23
N GLY A 131 -10.60 -22.76 6.93
CA GLY A 131 -11.79 -22.68 6.09
C GLY A 131 -11.68 -21.86 4.80
N ASP A 132 -10.47 -21.43 4.42
CA ASP A 132 -10.11 -20.70 3.19
C ASP A 132 -10.76 -19.30 3.03
N GLU A 133 -9.88 -18.29 3.05
CA GLU A 133 -10.13 -16.85 2.78
C GLU A 133 -10.69 -16.01 3.93
N PHE A 134 -10.23 -14.75 4.00
CA PHE A 134 -10.87 -13.77 4.87
C PHE A 134 -12.23 -13.44 4.27
N LYS A 135 -13.30 -13.43 5.04
CA LYS A 135 -14.67 -13.17 4.52
C LYS A 135 -14.95 -11.69 4.35
N PHE A 136 -15.88 -11.30 3.48
CA PHE A 136 -16.37 -9.93 3.44
C PHE A 136 -17.29 -9.62 4.64
N PRO A 137 -17.53 -8.33 4.97
CA PRO A 137 -18.36 -7.96 6.11
C PRO A 137 -19.80 -8.51 6.11
N ARG A 138 -20.38 -8.78 4.92
CA ARG A 138 -21.72 -9.39 4.83
C ARG A 138 -21.69 -10.84 5.28
N ASP A 139 -20.82 -11.65 4.69
CA ASP A 139 -20.71 -13.06 4.99
C ASP A 139 -20.35 -13.26 6.47
N GLN A 140 -19.43 -12.46 7.00
CA GLN A 140 -19.10 -12.44 8.43
C GLN A 140 -20.34 -12.21 9.32
N TYR A 141 -21.22 -11.27 8.93
CA TYR A 141 -22.42 -10.96 9.68
C TYR A 141 -23.46 -12.07 9.54
N GLU A 142 -23.73 -12.52 8.31
CA GLU A 142 -24.79 -13.48 7.97
C GLU A 142 -24.49 -14.85 8.53
N ASP A 143 -23.25 -15.33 8.39
CA ASP A 143 -22.83 -16.61 8.96
C ASP A 143 -23.02 -16.63 10.48
N ALA A 144 -22.62 -15.56 11.15
CA ALA A 144 -22.76 -15.44 12.59
C ALA A 144 -24.23 -15.31 13.00
N GLU A 145 -25.03 -14.50 12.32
CA GLU A 145 -26.47 -14.36 12.62
C GLU A 145 -27.23 -15.68 12.41
N ASN A 146 -26.87 -16.44 11.37
CA ASN A 146 -27.44 -17.76 11.09
C ASN A 146 -27.02 -18.80 12.14
N ALA A 147 -25.77 -18.76 12.61
CA ALA A 147 -25.27 -19.64 13.66
C ALA A 147 -25.85 -19.30 15.04
N GLN A 148 -25.99 -18.01 15.34
CA GLN A 148 -26.57 -17.49 16.58
C GLN A 148 -27.20 -16.12 16.33
N LYS A 149 -28.54 -16.06 16.42
CA LYS A 149 -29.31 -14.82 16.28
C LYS A 149 -28.81 -13.72 17.22
N GLY A 150 -28.65 -12.51 16.72
CA GLY A 150 -28.12 -11.33 17.41
C GLY A 150 -26.59 -11.24 17.46
N SER A 151 -25.85 -12.21 16.90
CA SER A 151 -24.38 -12.23 16.98
C SER A 151 -23.66 -11.54 15.81
N GLY A 152 -24.36 -11.23 14.70
CA GLY A 152 -23.71 -10.76 13.46
C GLY A 152 -22.86 -9.51 13.63
N MET A 153 -23.35 -8.50 14.36
CA MET A 153 -22.57 -7.25 14.57
C MET A 153 -21.36 -7.47 15.47
N LYS A 154 -21.48 -8.37 16.47
CA LYS A 154 -20.36 -8.74 17.34
C LYS A 154 -19.27 -9.44 16.54
N ALA A 155 -19.65 -10.33 15.62
CA ALA A 155 -18.71 -11.05 14.75
C ALA A 155 -17.91 -10.10 13.86
N VAL A 156 -18.56 -9.17 13.14
CA VAL A 156 -17.83 -8.23 12.25
C VAL A 156 -16.89 -7.29 13.04
N VAL A 157 -17.28 -6.88 14.25
CA VAL A 157 -16.42 -6.07 15.14
C VAL A 157 -15.22 -6.88 15.62
N GLN A 158 -15.43 -8.13 16.02
CA GLN A 158 -14.35 -9.03 16.44
C GLN A 158 -13.38 -9.28 15.29
N TYR A 159 -13.90 -9.54 14.09
CA TYR A 159 -13.10 -9.76 12.88
C TYR A 159 -12.18 -8.58 12.57
N ALA A 160 -12.71 -7.35 12.63
CA ALA A 160 -11.91 -6.14 12.44
C ALA A 160 -10.77 -6.01 13.48
N ARG A 161 -11.01 -6.37 14.75
CA ARG A 161 -9.97 -6.34 15.80
C ARG A 161 -8.89 -7.39 15.58
N GLU A 162 -9.28 -8.62 15.25
CA GLU A 162 -8.36 -9.72 15.01
C GLU A 162 -7.46 -9.43 13.80
N ASN A 163 -8.06 -8.92 12.71
CA ASN A 163 -7.32 -8.55 11.52
C ASN A 163 -6.36 -7.38 11.78
N ALA A 164 -6.79 -6.34 12.50
CA ALA A 164 -5.89 -5.25 12.89
C ALA A 164 -4.67 -5.76 13.68
N THR A 165 -4.89 -6.71 14.59
CA THR A 165 -3.81 -7.35 15.37
C THR A 165 -2.86 -8.13 14.47
N LEU A 166 -3.40 -8.91 13.53
CA LEU A 166 -2.60 -9.68 12.57
C LEU A 166 -1.77 -8.77 11.66
N LEU A 167 -2.37 -7.72 11.09
CA LEU A 167 -1.70 -6.74 10.25
C LEU A 167 -0.53 -6.08 11.00
N ASN A 168 -0.78 -5.61 12.22
CA ASN A 168 0.27 -5.00 13.03
C ASN A 168 1.41 -5.98 13.36
N LYS A 169 1.11 -7.26 13.64
CA LYS A 169 2.12 -8.31 13.86
C LYS A 169 3.06 -8.46 12.66
N LEU A 170 2.56 -8.27 11.45
CA LEU A 170 3.31 -8.31 10.18
C LEU A 170 4.03 -6.99 9.86
N GLY A 171 3.82 -5.94 10.65
CA GLY A 171 4.40 -4.61 10.43
C GLY A 171 3.56 -3.67 9.56
N ILE A 172 2.34 -4.08 9.21
CA ILE A 172 1.36 -3.26 8.48
C ILE A 172 0.63 -2.39 9.49
N ASN A 173 0.51 -1.09 9.22
CA ASN A 173 -0.02 -0.10 10.18
C ASN A 173 -1.09 0.81 9.58
N TRP A 174 -1.52 0.54 8.34
CA TRP A 174 -2.63 1.23 7.70
C TRP A 174 -3.43 0.24 6.85
N ASN A 175 -4.73 0.10 7.10
CA ASN A 175 -5.63 -0.68 6.28
C ASN A 175 -6.56 0.25 5.49
N TYR A 176 -6.70 -0.02 4.20
CA TYR A 176 -7.66 0.65 3.34
C TYR A 176 -9.03 -0.03 3.48
N ALA A 177 -9.55 -0.06 4.69
CA ALA A 177 -10.86 -0.58 5.05
C ALA A 177 -11.34 0.16 6.32
N PRO A 178 -12.65 0.19 6.62
CA PRO A 178 -13.75 -0.47 5.91
C PRO A 178 -14.23 0.28 4.65
N ASP A 179 -14.83 -0.48 3.72
CA ASP A 179 -15.65 0.07 2.64
C ASP A 179 -16.95 0.66 3.23
N ALA A 180 -17.18 1.94 2.96
CA ALA A 180 -18.30 2.74 3.45
C ALA A 180 -19.34 3.02 2.35
N ASP A 181 -19.16 2.44 1.16
CA ASP A 181 -20.11 2.51 0.07
C ASP A 181 -21.35 1.64 0.35
N TYR A 182 -22.42 1.90 -0.40
CA TYR A 182 -23.68 1.17 -0.32
C TYR A 182 -24.08 0.71 -1.70
N SER A 183 -24.35 -0.58 -1.84
CA SER A 183 -25.07 -1.16 -2.97
C SER A 183 -25.79 -2.41 -2.49
N ASP A 184 -27.09 -2.50 -2.72
CA ASP A 184 -27.89 -3.71 -2.54
C ASP A 184 -28.16 -4.46 -3.86
N ASP A 185 -27.68 -3.93 -4.98
CA ASP A 185 -27.67 -4.59 -6.29
C ASP A 185 -26.53 -5.64 -6.36
N PRO A 186 -26.83 -6.96 -6.46
CA PRO A 186 -25.81 -8.01 -6.59
C PRO A 186 -24.93 -7.90 -7.83
N SER A 187 -25.36 -7.14 -8.85
CA SER A 187 -24.58 -6.92 -10.08
C SER A 187 -23.48 -5.87 -9.91
N SER A 188 -23.59 -5.02 -8.87
CA SER A 188 -22.61 -4.00 -8.57
C SER A 188 -21.31 -4.61 -8.04
N PHE A 189 -20.17 -4.15 -8.56
CA PHE A 189 -18.86 -4.60 -8.10
C PHE A 189 -18.57 -4.25 -6.62
N ILE A 190 -19.31 -3.30 -6.04
CA ILE A 190 -19.23 -2.92 -4.62
C ILE A 190 -20.07 -3.83 -3.72
N TYR A 191 -21.05 -4.55 -4.27
CA TYR A 191 -22.06 -5.28 -3.50
C TYR A 191 -21.44 -6.15 -2.40
N GLN A 192 -20.57 -7.08 -2.76
CA GLN A 192 -19.97 -8.00 -1.78
C GLN A 192 -18.95 -7.31 -0.86
N ARG A 193 -18.33 -6.20 -1.29
CA ARG A 193 -17.26 -5.51 -0.56
C ARG A 193 -17.78 -4.71 0.64
N GLY A 194 -18.94 -4.08 0.49
CA GLY A 194 -19.59 -3.27 1.52
C GLY A 194 -20.67 -4.02 2.29
N PHE A 195 -21.28 -3.36 3.28
CA PHE A 195 -22.27 -3.95 4.20
C PHE A 195 -23.74 -3.79 3.74
N GLY A 196 -24.00 -3.11 2.61
CA GLY A 196 -25.33 -2.61 2.26
C GLY A 196 -26.34 -3.63 1.71
N GLY A 197 -27.31 -4.08 2.49
CA GLY A 197 -28.30 -5.08 2.06
C GLY A 197 -28.11 -6.47 2.67
N VAL A 198 -27.14 -6.56 3.58
CA VAL A 198 -26.97 -7.71 4.48
C VAL A 198 -28.28 -8.06 5.20
N MET A 199 -28.75 -9.29 5.05
CA MET A 199 -30.07 -9.76 5.55
C MET A 199 -31.22 -8.77 5.33
N GLY A 200 -31.32 -8.17 4.14
CA GLY A 200 -32.38 -7.22 3.81
C GLY A 200 -32.21 -5.82 4.44
N LYS A 201 -31.06 -5.51 5.03
CA LYS A 201 -30.74 -4.17 5.55
C LYS A 201 -30.36 -3.21 4.42
N ASN A 202 -31.35 -2.90 3.58
CA ASN A 202 -31.22 -2.11 2.37
C ASN A 202 -31.25 -0.59 2.68
N SER A 203 -30.25 -0.11 3.43
CA SER A 203 -30.13 1.33 3.66
C SER A 203 -28.71 1.81 3.97
N TYR A 204 -28.43 3.06 3.59
CA TYR A 204 -27.25 3.81 4.04
C TYR A 204 -27.15 3.90 5.57
N ARG A 205 -28.28 3.87 6.30
CA ARG A 205 -28.29 3.86 7.78
C ARG A 205 -27.71 2.55 8.35
N ALA A 206 -27.97 1.42 7.72
CA ALA A 206 -27.40 0.14 8.13
C ALA A 206 -25.88 0.13 7.96
N VAL A 207 -25.38 0.60 6.80
CA VAL A 207 -23.94 0.75 6.56
C VAL A 207 -23.32 1.75 7.56
N ALA A 208 -23.97 2.88 7.81
CA ALA A 208 -23.50 3.85 8.81
C ALA A 208 -23.39 3.25 10.23
N ASN A 209 -24.35 2.39 10.63
CA ASN A 209 -24.31 1.70 11.92
C ASN A 209 -23.16 0.68 12.00
N TYR A 210 -22.89 -0.04 10.90
CA TYR A 210 -21.73 -0.92 10.77
C TYR A 210 -20.42 -0.13 10.88
N ILE A 211 -20.24 0.90 10.04
CA ILE A 211 -19.03 1.73 9.99
C ILE A 211 -18.70 2.35 11.35
N LYS A 212 -19.71 2.87 12.06
CA LYS A 212 -19.56 3.44 13.40
C LYS A 212 -18.90 2.46 14.39
N GLN A 213 -19.14 1.15 14.23
CA GLN A 213 -18.67 0.11 15.14
C GLN A 213 -17.33 -0.50 14.69
N VAL A 214 -17.13 -0.70 13.39
CA VAL A 214 -15.89 -1.33 12.90
C VAL A 214 -14.70 -0.38 12.81
N VAL A 215 -14.90 0.94 12.66
CA VAL A 215 -13.77 1.90 12.65
C VAL A 215 -12.97 1.86 13.96
N PRO A 216 -13.59 1.96 15.16
CA PRO A 216 -12.86 1.80 16.42
C PRO A 216 -12.24 0.41 16.59
N ALA A 217 -12.87 -0.63 16.03
CA ALA A 217 -12.38 -2.00 16.09
C ALA A 217 -11.07 -2.18 15.30
N TRP A 218 -11.02 -1.67 14.06
CA TRP A 218 -9.79 -1.63 13.26
C TRP A 218 -8.69 -0.82 13.93
N GLN A 219 -9.04 0.30 14.56
CA GLN A 219 -8.08 1.23 15.17
C GLN A 219 -7.77 0.94 16.63
N HIS A 220 -8.22 -0.21 17.17
CA HIS A 220 -8.04 -0.52 18.59
C HIS A 220 -6.55 -0.51 18.95
N ASN A 221 -6.22 0.01 20.13
CA ASN A 221 -4.85 0.19 20.63
C ASN A 221 -3.91 0.95 19.67
N HIS A 222 -4.47 1.70 18.71
CA HIS A 222 -3.73 2.41 17.67
C HIS A 222 -2.82 1.51 16.82
N LEU A 223 -3.16 0.22 16.67
CA LEU A 223 -2.33 -0.75 15.95
C LEU A 223 -2.28 -0.50 14.45
N VAL A 224 -3.43 -0.16 13.86
CA VAL A 224 -3.64 0.02 12.42
C VAL A 224 -4.61 1.17 12.20
N ALA A 225 -4.29 2.08 11.29
CA ALA A 225 -5.23 3.11 10.87
C ALA A 225 -6.32 2.55 9.97
N ALA A 226 -7.56 3.03 10.12
CA ALA A 226 -8.67 2.71 9.22
C ALA A 226 -8.85 3.79 8.14
N THR A 227 -9.37 3.38 6.99
CA THR A 227 -9.67 4.26 5.86
C THR A 227 -11.11 4.05 5.42
N LEU A 228 -11.93 5.10 5.51
CA LEU A 228 -13.25 5.07 4.88
C LEU A 228 -13.08 5.26 3.38
N LYS A 229 -13.72 4.40 2.58
CA LYS A 229 -13.67 4.49 1.13
C LYS A 229 -15.00 4.09 0.47
N HIS A 230 -15.33 4.60 -0.72
CA HIS A 230 -14.58 5.58 -1.51
C HIS A 230 -15.35 6.90 -1.56
N PHE A 231 -14.89 7.92 -0.84
CA PHE A 231 -15.63 9.18 -0.68
C PHE A 231 -15.78 9.92 -2.03
N PRO A 232 -16.96 10.51 -2.34
CA PRO A 232 -18.16 10.67 -1.50
C PRO A 232 -19.18 9.53 -1.57
N GLY A 233 -18.81 8.39 -2.11
CA GLY A 233 -19.65 7.20 -2.22
C GLY A 233 -19.66 6.68 -3.65
N TYR A 234 -19.20 5.45 -3.84
CA TYR A 234 -19.19 4.79 -5.15
C TYR A 234 -20.61 4.42 -5.62
N GLY A 235 -21.47 3.99 -4.68
CA GLY A 235 -22.89 3.73 -4.96
C GLY A 235 -23.12 2.81 -6.16
N ASP A 236 -24.01 3.24 -7.06
CA ASP A 236 -24.37 2.58 -8.32
C ASP A 236 -23.40 2.90 -9.48
N ALA A 237 -22.27 3.55 -9.20
CA ALA A 237 -21.33 3.95 -10.25
C ALA A 237 -20.60 2.73 -10.83
N ALA A 238 -20.38 2.75 -12.15
CA ALA A 238 -19.59 1.74 -12.85
C ALA A 238 -18.13 1.71 -12.37
N ASP A 239 -17.44 0.59 -12.57
CA ASP A 239 -16.07 0.41 -12.12
C ASP A 239 -15.05 1.32 -12.85
N THR A 240 -14.43 2.22 -12.10
CA THR A 240 -13.41 3.19 -12.53
C THR A 240 -12.07 2.55 -12.89
N HIS A 241 -11.84 1.28 -12.55
CA HIS A 241 -10.70 0.54 -13.09
C HIS A 241 -10.84 0.33 -14.61
N THR A 242 -12.07 0.35 -15.12
CA THR A 242 -12.40 0.09 -16.54
C THR A 242 -12.71 1.36 -17.34
N GLY A 243 -12.90 2.52 -16.70
CA GLY A 243 -13.25 3.77 -17.37
C GLY A 243 -13.59 4.92 -16.42
N PHE A 244 -14.24 5.98 -16.92
CA PHE A 244 -14.87 6.98 -16.03
C PHE A 244 -16.26 6.51 -15.64
N ALA A 245 -16.63 6.78 -14.39
CA ALA A 245 -17.97 6.61 -13.91
C ALA A 245 -18.53 7.96 -13.46
N TYR A 246 -19.85 8.12 -13.61
CA TYR A 246 -20.53 9.39 -13.42
C TYR A 246 -21.69 9.21 -12.46
N VAL A 247 -21.84 10.16 -11.54
CA VAL A 247 -22.94 10.24 -10.59
C VAL A 247 -23.65 11.57 -10.77
N THR A 248 -24.97 11.52 -10.97
CA THR A 248 -25.82 12.69 -11.21
C THR A 248 -26.53 13.20 -9.95
N LYS A 249 -26.29 12.58 -8.79
CA LYS A 249 -26.82 13.01 -7.49
C LYS A 249 -26.31 14.41 -7.14
N THR A 250 -27.20 15.27 -6.64
CA THR A 250 -26.85 16.59 -6.09
C THR A 250 -26.13 16.45 -4.75
N LYS A 251 -25.43 17.51 -4.33
CA LYS A 251 -24.82 17.58 -2.99
C LYS A 251 -25.81 17.26 -1.86
N SER A 252 -27.04 17.79 -1.92
CA SER A 252 -28.04 17.55 -0.87
C SER A 252 -28.51 16.09 -0.85
N GLN A 253 -28.56 15.41 -2.00
CA GLN A 253 -28.89 13.99 -2.05
C GLN A 253 -27.77 13.18 -1.42
N LEU A 254 -26.52 13.36 -1.87
CA LEU A 254 -25.36 12.65 -1.31
C LEU A 254 -25.26 12.81 0.21
N MET A 255 -25.47 14.02 0.75
CA MET A 255 -25.44 14.28 2.19
C MET A 255 -26.50 13.52 2.99
N LYS A 256 -27.63 13.16 2.37
CA LYS A 256 -28.72 12.38 2.98
C LYS A 256 -28.57 10.88 2.76
N SER A 257 -27.77 10.45 1.78
CA SER A 257 -27.53 9.06 1.40
C SER A 257 -26.06 8.65 1.53
N ASP A 258 -25.30 8.75 0.43
CA ASP A 258 -23.98 8.15 0.21
C ASP A 258 -22.92 8.63 1.21
N ILE A 259 -23.04 9.87 1.69
CA ILE A 259 -22.11 10.47 2.68
C ILE A 259 -22.47 10.07 4.13
N LEU A 260 -23.66 9.50 4.36
CA LEU A 260 -24.10 9.15 5.71
C LEU A 260 -23.16 8.16 6.42
N PRO A 261 -22.68 7.07 5.79
CA PRO A 261 -21.70 6.17 6.40
C PRO A 261 -20.35 6.85 6.67
N PHE A 262 -19.89 7.72 5.76
CA PHE A 262 -18.66 8.49 5.97
C PHE A 262 -18.76 9.40 7.20
N LYS A 263 -19.88 10.12 7.37
CA LYS A 263 -20.11 10.94 8.58
C LYS A 263 -20.10 10.12 9.86
N ALA A 264 -20.66 8.90 9.82
CA ALA A 264 -20.65 8.00 10.96
C ALA A 264 -19.21 7.55 11.32
N GLY A 265 -18.41 7.16 10.33
CA GLY A 265 -17.01 6.78 10.52
C GLY A 265 -16.12 7.94 10.96
N ILE A 266 -16.32 9.15 10.41
CA ILE A 266 -15.62 10.36 10.83
C ILE A 266 -15.93 10.67 12.30
N LYS A 267 -17.19 10.57 12.72
CA LYS A 267 -17.59 10.74 14.13
C LYS A 267 -17.00 9.65 15.03
N ALA A 268 -16.81 8.43 14.51
CA ALA A 268 -16.15 7.33 15.21
C ALA A 268 -14.61 7.47 15.25
N GLY A 269 -14.04 8.51 14.63
CA GLY A 269 -12.62 8.83 14.71
C GLY A 269 -11.76 8.16 13.64
N ALA A 270 -12.29 7.91 12.45
CA ALA A 270 -11.53 7.39 11.31
C ALA A 270 -10.26 8.22 11.04
N ASP A 271 -9.13 7.54 10.89
CA ASP A 271 -7.82 8.17 10.68
C ASP A 271 -7.65 8.75 9.28
N SER A 272 -8.26 8.09 8.29
CA SER A 272 -8.14 8.49 6.90
C SER A 272 -9.43 8.28 6.09
N VAL A 273 -9.52 8.99 4.97
CA VAL A 273 -10.58 8.84 3.97
C VAL A 273 -9.94 8.79 2.59
N MET A 274 -10.28 7.76 1.81
CA MET A 274 -9.87 7.63 0.41
C MET A 274 -10.92 8.24 -0.51
N VAL A 275 -10.47 9.00 -1.50
CA VAL A 275 -11.34 9.72 -2.45
C VAL A 275 -11.29 9.05 -3.83
N THR A 276 -12.47 8.70 -4.33
CA THR A 276 -12.66 8.00 -5.62
C THR A 276 -12.26 8.84 -6.84
N HIS A 277 -12.21 8.22 -8.01
CA HIS A 277 -12.01 8.87 -9.32
C HIS A 277 -13.33 9.04 -10.11
N VAL A 278 -14.48 8.86 -9.46
CA VAL A 278 -15.82 9.11 -10.03
C VAL A 278 -16.06 10.61 -10.26
N ASN A 279 -16.75 10.93 -11.36
CA ASN A 279 -17.24 12.27 -11.69
C ASN A 279 -18.60 12.54 -11.03
N TYR A 280 -18.76 13.73 -10.41
CA TYR A 280 -20.03 14.15 -9.79
C TYR A 280 -20.49 15.47 -10.43
N ASP A 281 -21.16 15.37 -11.57
CA ASP A 281 -21.40 16.49 -12.47
C ASP A 281 -22.19 17.64 -11.83
N LYS A 282 -23.09 17.32 -10.90
CA LYS A 282 -23.88 18.32 -10.15
C LYS A 282 -23.09 19.05 -9.05
N ILE A 283 -21.83 18.68 -8.81
CA ILE A 283 -20.93 19.33 -7.83
C ILE A 283 -19.74 19.95 -8.56
N ASP A 284 -19.05 19.13 -9.35
CA ASP A 284 -17.90 19.54 -10.15
C ASP A 284 -17.99 18.88 -11.54
N PRO A 285 -18.46 19.61 -12.57
CA PRO A 285 -18.63 19.05 -13.91
C PRO A 285 -17.30 18.87 -14.65
N VAL A 286 -16.19 19.36 -14.08
CA VAL A 286 -14.87 19.29 -14.72
C VAL A 286 -14.04 18.20 -14.07
N TYR A 287 -13.88 18.24 -12.75
CA TYR A 287 -12.91 17.39 -12.07
C TYR A 287 -13.56 16.16 -11.41
N PRO A 288 -13.00 14.95 -11.61
CA PRO A 288 -13.30 13.79 -10.78
C PRO A 288 -13.06 14.07 -9.30
N ALA A 289 -13.70 13.30 -8.41
CA ALA A 289 -13.70 13.55 -6.97
C ALA A 289 -12.30 13.75 -6.35
N SER A 290 -11.34 12.88 -6.68
CA SER A 290 -9.95 12.97 -6.20
C SER A 290 -9.21 14.23 -6.67
N LEU A 291 -9.65 14.88 -7.75
CA LEU A 291 -9.06 16.09 -8.31
C LEU A 291 -9.94 17.34 -8.07
N SER A 292 -11.12 17.18 -7.49
CA SER A 292 -12.08 18.27 -7.27
C SER A 292 -11.85 18.96 -5.93
N LYS A 293 -11.38 20.20 -5.97
CA LYS A 293 -11.30 21.05 -4.77
C LYS A 293 -12.65 21.22 -4.09
N LYS A 294 -13.76 21.19 -4.83
CA LYS A 294 -15.12 21.32 -4.27
C LYS A 294 -15.47 20.10 -3.41
N ILE A 295 -15.22 18.89 -3.90
CA ILE A 295 -15.51 17.65 -3.19
C ILE A 295 -14.57 17.47 -1.98
N ILE A 296 -13.28 17.75 -2.13
CA ILE A 296 -12.34 17.74 -1.00
C ILE A 296 -12.72 18.79 0.06
N THR A 297 -13.18 19.97 -0.36
CA THR A 297 -13.67 21.00 0.57
C THR A 297 -14.93 20.56 1.30
N MET A 298 -15.85 19.87 0.62
CA MET A 298 -17.04 19.28 1.25
C MET A 298 -16.66 18.26 2.33
N LEU A 299 -15.69 17.38 2.07
CA LEU A 299 -15.17 16.47 3.09
C LEU A 299 -14.57 17.23 4.30
N ARG A 300 -13.76 18.26 4.04
CA ARG A 300 -13.11 19.04 5.09
C ARG A 300 -14.05 19.89 5.94
N LYS A 301 -15.03 20.53 5.30
CA LYS A 301 -15.92 21.52 5.94
C LYS A 301 -17.22 20.87 6.36
N ASP A 302 -17.98 20.34 5.40
CA ASP A 302 -19.35 19.88 5.63
C ASP A 302 -19.40 18.56 6.41
N CYS A 303 -18.39 17.69 6.22
CA CYS A 303 -18.22 16.48 7.03
C CYS A 303 -17.28 16.68 8.24
N ASN A 304 -16.69 17.88 8.38
CA ASN A 304 -15.75 18.24 9.45
C ASN A 304 -14.52 17.31 9.58
N PHE A 305 -14.06 16.70 8.48
CA PHE A 305 -12.99 15.70 8.55
C PHE A 305 -11.59 16.32 8.77
N LYS A 306 -10.89 15.89 9.82
CA LYS A 306 -9.56 16.42 10.22
C LYS A 306 -8.39 15.48 9.93
N GLY A 307 -8.64 14.19 9.67
CA GLY A 307 -7.63 13.18 9.39
C GLY A 307 -7.02 13.27 7.99
N VAL A 308 -6.30 12.23 7.58
CA VAL A 308 -5.59 12.19 6.30
C VAL A 308 -6.57 11.94 5.15
N ILE A 309 -6.57 12.82 4.14
CA ILE A 309 -7.23 12.54 2.86
C ILE A 309 -6.20 11.93 1.92
N VAL A 310 -6.50 10.74 1.40
CA VAL A 310 -5.68 10.04 0.42
C VAL A 310 -6.47 9.86 -0.88
N THR A 311 -5.78 9.93 -2.02
CA THR A 311 -6.38 9.58 -3.31
C THR A 311 -6.54 8.06 -3.42
N ASP A 312 -7.48 7.61 -4.24
CA ASP A 312 -7.35 6.29 -4.89
C ASP A 312 -6.10 6.26 -5.80
N ALA A 313 -5.75 5.10 -6.34
CA ALA A 313 -4.53 4.87 -7.13
C ALA A 313 -4.46 5.77 -8.38
N LEU A 314 -3.51 6.70 -8.40
CA LEU A 314 -3.38 7.67 -9.48
C LEU A 314 -2.86 7.07 -10.79
N GLU A 315 -2.44 5.81 -10.79
CA GLU A 315 -2.06 5.04 -11.98
C GLU A 315 -3.24 4.59 -12.83
N MET A 316 -4.48 4.71 -12.31
CA MET A 316 -5.68 4.32 -13.04
C MET A 316 -5.80 5.08 -14.37
N GLY A 317 -6.07 4.36 -15.46
CA GLY A 317 -5.94 4.89 -16.82
C GLY A 317 -6.79 6.14 -17.09
N ALA A 318 -8.03 6.15 -16.59
CA ALA A 318 -8.96 7.27 -16.76
C ALA A 318 -8.39 8.58 -16.22
N ILE A 319 -7.82 8.57 -15.00
CA ILE A 319 -7.32 9.80 -14.37
C ILE A 319 -6.02 10.32 -15.02
N GLN A 320 -5.19 9.42 -15.53
CA GLN A 320 -4.00 9.77 -16.31
C GLN A 320 -4.37 10.43 -17.63
N ASP A 321 -5.39 9.90 -18.32
CA ASP A 321 -5.89 10.49 -19.57
C ASP A 321 -6.62 11.82 -19.33
N PHE A 322 -7.30 11.96 -18.18
CA PHE A 322 -7.84 13.25 -17.73
C PHE A 322 -6.74 14.32 -17.68
N ALA A 323 -5.65 14.04 -16.97
CA ALA A 323 -4.56 14.99 -16.73
C ALA A 323 -3.90 15.44 -18.05
N LYS A 324 -3.69 14.51 -19.00
CA LYS A 324 -3.17 14.84 -20.35
C LYS A 324 -4.07 15.83 -21.09
N LYS A 325 -5.39 15.67 -21.00
CA LYS A 325 -6.38 16.55 -21.63
C LYS A 325 -6.52 17.91 -20.93
N HIS A 326 -6.12 18.02 -19.66
CA HIS A 326 -6.26 19.23 -18.84
C HIS A 326 -4.91 19.93 -18.63
N GLY A 327 -4.33 20.42 -19.73
CA GLY A 327 -3.13 21.26 -19.69
C GLY A 327 -1.82 20.50 -19.41
N ASN A 328 -1.85 19.16 -19.49
CA ASN A 328 -0.69 18.28 -19.31
C ASN A 328 0.05 18.50 -17.97
N GLU A 329 -0.67 18.99 -16.95
CA GLU A 329 -0.20 19.05 -15.57
C GLU A 329 -0.23 17.64 -14.98
N SER A 330 0.77 17.23 -14.19
CA SER A 330 0.76 15.87 -13.63
C SER A 330 -0.44 15.69 -12.71
N VAL A 331 -1.02 14.48 -12.71
CA VAL A 331 -2.21 14.17 -11.92
C VAL A 331 -1.97 14.41 -10.42
N GLU A 332 -0.75 14.19 -9.94
CA GLU A 332 -0.33 14.46 -8.56
C GLU A 332 -0.40 15.95 -8.22
N VAL A 333 -0.02 16.83 -9.14
CA VAL A 333 -0.15 18.29 -8.94
C VAL A 333 -1.61 18.68 -8.83
N LEU A 334 -2.49 18.11 -9.66
CA LEU A 334 -3.94 18.34 -9.60
C LEU A 334 -4.52 17.83 -8.28
N ALA A 335 -4.15 16.62 -7.86
CA ALA A 335 -4.60 16.02 -6.60
C ALA A 335 -4.16 16.85 -5.39
N VAL A 336 -2.92 17.35 -5.36
CA VAL A 336 -2.50 18.27 -4.30
C VAL A 336 -3.32 19.55 -4.38
N LYS A 337 -3.48 20.20 -5.55
CA LYS A 337 -4.30 21.42 -5.69
C LYS A 337 -5.74 21.24 -5.19
N ALA A 338 -6.32 20.05 -5.34
CA ALA A 338 -7.64 19.71 -4.82
C ALA A 338 -7.69 19.72 -3.28
N GLY A 339 -6.58 19.36 -2.62
CA GLY A 339 -6.42 19.38 -1.17
C GLY A 339 -6.19 18.02 -0.52
N ASN A 340 -5.84 16.99 -1.31
CA ASN A 340 -5.40 15.69 -0.80
C ASN A 340 -4.12 15.86 0.03
N ASP A 341 -4.00 15.13 1.13
CA ASP A 341 -2.79 15.13 1.93
C ASP A 341 -1.79 14.11 1.44
N MET A 342 -2.27 12.94 1.02
CA MET A 342 -1.45 11.82 0.58
C MET A 342 -1.89 11.33 -0.80
N LEU A 343 -0.93 10.91 -1.61
CA LEU A 343 -1.08 10.52 -3.01
C LEU A 343 -0.70 9.06 -3.13
N MET A 344 -1.65 8.23 -3.55
CA MET A 344 -1.36 6.86 -3.94
C MET A 344 -0.80 6.89 -5.37
N SER A 345 0.53 6.91 -5.51
CA SER A 345 1.22 7.03 -6.80
C SER A 345 2.64 6.45 -6.77
N ALA A 346 3.01 5.74 -7.84
CA ALA A 346 4.32 5.18 -8.14
C ALA A 346 5.23 6.15 -8.92
N ASP A 347 4.71 7.28 -9.43
CA ASP A 347 5.45 8.25 -10.24
C ASP A 347 6.14 9.35 -9.41
N TYR A 348 6.38 9.09 -8.11
CA TYR A 348 6.98 10.03 -7.14
C TYR A 348 8.27 10.70 -7.63
N ALA A 349 9.13 9.98 -8.37
CA ALA A 349 10.39 10.52 -8.89
C ALA A 349 10.19 11.72 -9.83
N LYS A 350 9.09 11.74 -10.60
CA LYS A 350 8.71 12.84 -11.49
C LYS A 350 7.76 13.82 -10.80
N ALA A 351 6.85 13.30 -9.96
CA ALA A 351 5.81 14.10 -9.32
C ALA A 351 6.36 15.03 -8.23
N ILE A 352 7.35 14.59 -7.43
CA ILE A 352 7.97 15.44 -6.39
C ILE A 352 8.53 16.76 -6.96
N PRO A 353 9.40 16.75 -8.00
CA PRO A 353 9.88 18.00 -8.59
C PRO A 353 8.77 18.79 -9.31
N ALA A 354 7.74 18.13 -9.85
CA ALA A 354 6.60 18.81 -10.46
C ALA A 354 5.76 19.59 -9.43
N ILE A 355 5.45 18.98 -8.28
CA ILE A 355 4.77 19.63 -7.16
C ILE A 355 5.64 20.76 -6.60
N GLU A 356 6.95 20.54 -6.45
CA GLU A 356 7.88 21.58 -6.00
C GLU A 356 7.84 22.80 -6.93
N LYS A 357 7.85 22.58 -8.25
CA LYS A 357 7.73 23.64 -9.26
C LYS A 357 6.37 24.35 -9.16
N ALA A 358 5.28 23.62 -8.94
CA ALA A 358 3.95 24.20 -8.76
C ALA A 358 3.87 25.08 -7.50
N VAL A 359 4.52 24.67 -6.40
CA VAL A 359 4.63 25.48 -5.17
C VAL A 359 5.45 26.75 -5.42
N LYS A 360 6.61 26.63 -6.08
CA LYS A 360 7.47 27.78 -6.43
C LYS A 360 6.77 28.79 -7.34
N LYS A 361 5.86 28.32 -8.19
CA LYS A 361 5.01 29.17 -9.06
C LYS A 361 3.74 29.69 -8.37
N GLY A 362 3.54 29.44 -7.08
CA GLY A 362 2.36 29.89 -6.35
C GLY A 362 1.07 29.13 -6.66
N LYS A 363 1.10 28.11 -7.54
CA LYS A 363 -0.08 27.28 -7.86
C LYS A 363 -0.55 26.42 -6.68
N ILE A 364 0.38 26.06 -5.79
CA ILE A 364 0.11 25.36 -4.53
C ILE A 364 0.78 26.16 -3.41
N SER A 365 0.03 26.53 -2.37
CA SER A 365 0.64 27.26 -1.25
C SER A 365 1.55 26.35 -0.41
N LYS A 366 2.69 26.86 0.05
CA LYS A 366 3.55 26.13 1.01
C LYS A 366 2.80 25.75 2.29
N LYS A 367 1.90 26.62 2.78
CA LYS A 367 1.04 26.37 3.95
C LYS A 367 0.15 25.14 3.75
N GLN A 368 -0.28 24.85 2.52
CA GLN A 368 -1.06 23.66 2.24
C GLN A 368 -0.22 22.39 2.40
N ILE A 369 0.99 22.36 1.83
CA ILE A 369 1.94 21.25 2.02
C ILE A 369 2.20 21.04 3.51
N ASP A 370 2.48 22.11 4.27
CA ASP A 370 2.74 22.04 5.71
C ASP A 370 1.55 21.44 6.48
N ARG A 371 0.31 21.82 6.16
CA ARG A 371 -0.90 21.25 6.78
C ARG A 371 -1.06 19.76 6.48
N SER A 372 -0.81 19.34 5.23
CA SER A 372 -0.91 17.94 4.84
C SER A 372 0.12 17.08 5.54
N VAL A 373 1.39 17.52 5.56
CA VAL A 373 2.46 16.82 6.28
C VAL A 373 2.17 16.77 7.78
N LYS A 374 1.61 17.83 8.38
CA LYS A 374 1.21 17.80 9.80
C LYS A 374 0.20 16.70 10.09
N ARG A 375 -0.82 16.51 9.25
CA ARG A 375 -1.80 15.42 9.42
C ARG A 375 -1.15 14.05 9.30
N ILE A 376 -0.28 13.86 8.31
CA ILE A 376 0.44 12.60 8.10
C ILE A 376 1.32 12.26 9.31
N LEU A 377 2.11 13.22 9.79
CA LEU A 377 2.96 13.01 10.98
C LEU A 377 2.13 12.80 12.25
N THR A 378 0.98 13.46 12.38
CA THR A 378 0.05 13.24 13.51
C THR A 378 -0.53 11.82 13.48
N MET A 379 -0.89 11.31 12.30
CA MET A 379 -1.35 9.93 12.13
C MET A 379 -0.25 8.93 12.48
N LYS A 380 0.98 9.14 11.99
CA LYS A 380 2.15 8.31 12.36
C LYS A 380 2.41 8.33 13.87
N ASN A 381 2.25 9.48 14.52
CA ASN A 381 2.38 9.62 15.97
C ASN A 381 1.29 8.88 16.73
N LYS A 382 0.02 8.99 16.28
CA LYS A 382 -1.11 8.25 16.85
C LYS A 382 -0.87 6.75 16.81
N LEU A 383 -0.34 6.24 15.70
CA LEU A 383 0.00 4.82 15.51
C LEU A 383 1.22 4.35 16.33
N GLY A 384 1.86 5.24 17.11
CA GLY A 384 3.03 4.90 17.92
C GLY A 384 4.29 4.57 17.10
N ILE A 385 4.28 4.81 15.78
CA ILE A 385 5.43 4.52 14.91
C ILE A 385 6.40 5.69 14.80
N LEU A 386 6.00 6.91 15.19
CA LEU A 386 6.83 8.11 15.15
C LEU A 386 7.32 8.49 16.54
N SER A 387 8.63 8.61 16.70
CA SER A 387 9.28 9.04 17.93
C SER A 387 9.82 10.47 17.85
N ALA A 388 10.13 11.07 19.00
CA ALA A 388 10.89 12.32 19.06
C ALA A 388 12.25 12.25 18.33
N SER A 389 12.94 11.11 18.40
CA SER A 389 14.23 10.91 17.73
C SER A 389 14.14 10.84 16.20
N ASP A 390 12.98 10.47 15.66
CA ASP A 390 12.76 10.44 14.21
C ASP A 390 12.63 11.84 13.62
N LEU A 391 12.13 12.81 14.41
CA LEU A 391 11.85 14.19 14.00
C LEU A 391 13.12 15.07 13.88
N GLN A 392 14.18 14.50 13.35
CA GLN A 392 15.43 15.19 13.02
C GLN A 392 15.58 15.27 11.51
N VAL A 393 15.99 16.44 11.00
CA VAL A 393 16.30 16.60 9.58
C VAL A 393 17.66 15.95 9.31
N LYS A 394 17.63 14.73 8.79
CA LYS A 394 18.84 13.96 8.45
C LYS A 394 19.37 14.41 7.09
N LYS A 395 20.71 14.48 6.95
CA LYS A 395 21.36 14.64 5.64
C LYS A 395 21.38 13.28 4.91
N ASN A 396 21.19 13.31 3.59
CA ASN A 396 21.33 12.11 2.76
C ASN A 396 22.82 11.73 2.62
N ASN A 397 23.31 10.85 3.48
CA ASN A 397 24.72 10.42 3.52
C ASN A 397 24.92 8.93 3.26
N LYS A 398 23.85 8.15 3.15
CA LYS A 398 23.94 6.71 2.87
C LYS A 398 24.21 6.47 1.38
N ARG A 399 25.04 5.46 1.12
CA ARG A 399 25.32 4.95 -0.23
C ARG A 399 24.29 3.89 -0.61
N PHE A 400 24.11 3.70 -1.92
CA PHE A 400 23.25 2.65 -2.47
C PHE A 400 24.10 1.61 -3.20
N PHE A 401 23.70 0.35 -3.08
CA PHE A 401 24.18 -0.68 -3.98
C PHE A 401 23.55 -0.49 -5.36
N LYS A 402 24.33 -0.69 -6.42
CA LYS A 402 23.76 -0.91 -7.76
C LYS A 402 23.63 -2.42 -7.96
N LEU A 403 22.46 -2.94 -7.63
CA LEU A 403 22.18 -4.38 -7.71
C LEU A 403 21.68 -4.77 -9.09
N ASN A 404 22.13 -5.95 -9.53
CA ASN A 404 21.52 -6.68 -10.64
C ASN A 404 20.36 -7.54 -10.09
N SER A 405 19.83 -8.45 -10.92
CA SER A 405 18.95 -9.51 -10.43
C SER A 405 19.72 -10.59 -9.65
N VAL A 406 19.00 -11.37 -8.85
CA VAL A 406 19.52 -12.64 -8.32
C VAL A 406 19.50 -13.65 -9.46
N THR A 407 20.65 -14.26 -9.78
CA THR A 407 20.74 -15.27 -10.84
C THR A 407 20.83 -16.66 -10.24
N TYR A 408 20.21 -17.64 -10.91
CA TYR A 408 20.10 -19.02 -10.44
C TYR A 408 20.82 -19.95 -11.42
N LYS A 409 21.90 -20.63 -10.99
CA LYS A 409 22.66 -21.55 -11.83
C LYS A 409 23.32 -22.63 -10.98
N ASN A 410 23.28 -23.89 -11.45
CA ASN A 410 23.96 -25.04 -10.82
C ASN A 410 23.67 -25.17 -9.31
N GLY A 411 22.41 -25.05 -8.90
CA GLY A 411 22.02 -25.15 -7.49
C GLY A 411 22.41 -23.95 -6.62
N LEU A 412 22.91 -22.86 -7.20
CA LEU A 412 23.30 -21.64 -6.47
C LEU A 412 22.42 -20.44 -6.86
N ALA A 413 22.01 -19.67 -5.85
CA ALA A 413 21.59 -18.29 -6.00
C ALA A 413 22.83 -17.38 -5.93
N THR A 414 22.96 -16.47 -6.88
CA THR A 414 24.04 -15.49 -6.92
C THR A 414 23.47 -14.08 -6.77
N VAL A 415 23.90 -13.37 -5.72
CA VAL A 415 23.67 -11.93 -5.57
C VAL A 415 24.88 -11.20 -6.13
N SER A 416 24.66 -10.25 -7.04
CA SER A 416 25.74 -9.45 -7.63
C SER A 416 25.35 -7.99 -7.77
N GLY A 417 26.36 -7.13 -7.74
CA GLY A 417 26.17 -5.69 -7.93
C GLY A 417 27.48 -4.93 -7.81
N THR A 418 27.36 -3.61 -7.64
CA THR A 418 28.50 -2.74 -7.36
C THR A 418 28.36 -1.97 -6.06
N ALA A 419 29.49 -1.80 -5.38
CA ALA A 419 29.72 -0.97 -4.21
C ALA A 419 31.03 -0.18 -4.39
N LYS A 420 31.42 0.63 -3.40
CA LYS A 420 32.72 1.30 -3.35
C LYS A 420 33.83 0.25 -3.40
N LYS A 421 34.92 0.54 -4.10
CA LYS A 421 36.14 -0.28 -4.11
C LYS A 421 36.50 -0.72 -2.68
N ASP A 422 36.82 -2.00 -2.54
CA ASP A 422 37.22 -2.69 -1.30
C ASP A 422 36.17 -2.65 -0.17
N ALA A 423 34.92 -2.27 -0.46
CA ALA A 423 33.84 -2.34 0.51
C ALA A 423 33.59 -3.79 0.92
N LYS A 424 33.54 -4.03 2.24
CA LYS A 424 33.12 -5.31 2.83
C LYS A 424 31.61 -5.43 2.68
N VAL A 425 31.16 -6.42 1.92
CA VAL A 425 29.74 -6.68 1.63
C VAL A 425 29.34 -7.98 2.32
N SER A 426 28.28 -7.91 3.13
CA SER A 426 27.75 -9.03 3.91
C SER A 426 26.35 -9.36 3.45
N LEU A 427 26.07 -10.66 3.29
CA LEU A 427 24.74 -11.19 2.99
C LEU A 427 24.35 -12.19 4.10
N ILE A 428 23.39 -11.80 4.94
CA ILE A 428 23.04 -12.52 6.17
C ILE A 428 21.60 -13.01 6.10
N SER A 429 21.38 -14.30 6.34
CA SER A 429 20.04 -14.91 6.36
C SER A 429 19.22 -14.33 7.51
N THR A 430 17.99 -13.92 7.23
CA THR A 430 17.07 -13.46 8.29
C THR A 430 16.61 -14.60 9.18
N ASP A 431 16.62 -15.82 8.65
CA ASP A 431 16.07 -17.01 9.30
C ASP A 431 17.11 -17.67 10.21
N THR A 432 18.33 -17.86 9.70
CA THR A 432 19.40 -18.59 10.43
C THR A 432 20.44 -17.68 11.08
N LYS A 433 20.43 -16.38 10.75
CA LYS A 433 21.47 -15.40 11.11
C LYS A 433 22.89 -15.73 10.60
N LYS A 434 23.04 -16.79 9.80
CA LYS A 434 24.29 -17.15 9.11
C LYS A 434 24.39 -16.41 7.78
N GLY A 435 25.61 -16.12 7.34
CA GLY A 435 25.83 -15.33 6.13
C GLY A 435 27.19 -15.55 5.49
N LYS A 436 27.40 -14.86 4.37
CA LYS A 436 28.69 -14.82 3.67
C LYS A 436 29.14 -13.37 3.50
N ASN A 437 30.45 -13.20 3.54
CA ASN A 437 31.11 -11.91 3.32
C ASN A 437 31.94 -11.98 2.04
N THR A 438 32.07 -10.85 1.34
CA THR A 438 32.99 -10.68 0.22
C THR A 438 33.45 -9.22 0.18
N ASN A 439 34.50 -8.94 -0.57
CA ASN A 439 34.94 -7.57 -0.83
C ASN A 439 34.59 -7.19 -2.27
N ALA A 440 34.13 -5.96 -2.46
CA ALA A 440 34.02 -5.38 -3.79
C ALA A 440 35.43 -5.23 -4.39
N ASN A 441 35.62 -5.65 -5.64
CA ASN A 441 36.92 -5.61 -6.31
C ASN A 441 37.37 -4.16 -6.64
N LYS A 442 38.53 -4.01 -7.32
CA LYS A 442 39.06 -2.70 -7.75
C LYS A 442 38.08 -1.89 -8.63
N LYS A 443 37.17 -2.56 -9.35
CA LYS A 443 36.10 -1.96 -10.17
C LYS A 443 34.79 -1.79 -9.38
N GLY A 444 34.79 -2.06 -8.08
CA GLY A 444 33.62 -1.98 -7.20
C GLY A 444 32.63 -3.15 -7.33
N GLN A 445 32.94 -4.19 -8.09
CA GLN A 445 32.02 -5.31 -8.34
C GLN A 445 32.12 -6.37 -7.23
N PHE A 446 30.99 -6.93 -6.81
CA PHE A 446 30.94 -8.05 -5.86
C PHE A 446 29.99 -9.14 -6.34
N LYS A 447 30.23 -10.37 -5.85
CA LYS A 447 29.40 -11.54 -6.09
C LYS A 447 29.37 -12.43 -4.84
N ILE A 448 28.17 -12.81 -4.40
CA ILE A 448 27.96 -13.73 -3.28
C ILE A 448 27.10 -14.90 -3.75
N ASN A 449 27.64 -16.12 -3.62
CA ASN A 449 26.94 -17.35 -3.98
C ASN A 449 26.37 -18.04 -2.73
N VAL A 450 25.10 -18.37 -2.76
CA VAL A 450 24.38 -19.08 -1.69
C VAL A 450 23.76 -20.36 -2.26
N PRO A 451 23.87 -21.51 -1.58
CA PRO A 451 23.16 -22.73 -1.99
C PRO A 451 21.65 -22.52 -1.99
N LEU A 452 20.98 -22.96 -3.07
CA LEU A 452 19.53 -23.00 -3.11
C LEU A 452 19.01 -24.06 -2.14
N GLN A 453 17.92 -23.72 -1.46
CA GLN A 453 17.22 -24.64 -0.56
C GLN A 453 15.84 -24.98 -1.10
N ALA A 454 15.25 -26.05 -0.56
CA ALA A 454 13.89 -26.47 -0.90
C ALA A 454 12.82 -25.42 -0.56
N LYS A 455 13.10 -24.52 0.39
CA LYS A 455 12.24 -23.40 0.76
C LYS A 455 12.87 -22.07 0.30
N ALA A 456 12.03 -21.07 0.06
CA ALA A 456 12.50 -19.72 -0.22
C ALA A 456 13.26 -19.16 0.99
N GLN A 457 14.31 -18.40 0.71
CA GLN A 457 15.23 -17.89 1.71
C GLN A 457 15.28 -16.37 1.65
N ASN A 458 15.38 -15.73 2.80
CA ASN A 458 15.43 -14.28 2.88
C ASN A 458 16.73 -13.81 3.55
N PHE A 459 17.33 -12.76 2.99
CA PHE A 459 18.62 -12.22 3.42
C PHE A 459 18.57 -10.70 3.55
N ILE A 460 19.52 -10.17 4.31
CA ILE A 460 19.87 -8.75 4.33
C ILE A 460 21.27 -8.60 3.74
N LEU A 461 21.36 -7.83 2.67
CA LEU A 461 22.63 -7.35 2.10
C LEU A 461 23.01 -6.05 2.79
N SER A 462 24.23 -5.95 3.31
CA SER A 462 24.69 -4.77 4.04
C SER A 462 26.18 -4.50 3.80
N SER A 463 26.57 -3.25 4.01
CA SER A 463 27.96 -2.78 4.00
C SER A 463 28.02 -1.47 4.78
N ASP A 464 29.17 -1.15 5.34
CA ASP A 464 29.30 0.07 6.14
C ASP A 464 29.05 1.34 5.30
N GLY A 465 28.25 2.25 5.82
CA GLY A 465 27.79 3.45 5.12
C GLY A 465 26.74 3.21 4.01
N TYR A 466 26.28 1.99 3.77
CA TYR A 466 25.21 1.68 2.80
C TYR A 466 23.84 1.56 3.47
N LEU A 467 22.78 1.75 2.69
CA LEU A 467 21.46 1.22 3.04
C LEU A 467 21.46 -0.29 2.87
N SER A 468 20.98 -0.99 3.89
CA SER A 468 20.74 -2.42 3.82
C SER A 468 19.59 -2.75 2.88
N VAL A 469 19.71 -3.85 2.15
CA VAL A 469 18.71 -4.28 1.16
C VAL A 469 18.17 -5.65 1.54
N ASN A 470 16.84 -5.81 1.49
CA ASN A 470 16.20 -7.11 1.58
C ASN A 470 16.42 -7.88 0.27
N VAL A 471 16.92 -9.12 0.37
CA VAL A 471 17.15 -10.00 -0.76
C VAL A 471 16.38 -11.30 -0.54
N HIS A 472 15.26 -11.43 -1.25
CA HIS A 472 14.47 -12.65 -1.24
C HIS A 472 14.88 -13.58 -2.38
N MET A 473 15.20 -14.82 -2.04
CA MET A 473 15.65 -15.84 -2.96
C MET A 473 14.58 -16.92 -3.08
N LYS A 474 14.18 -17.19 -4.32
CA LYS A 474 13.28 -18.30 -4.65
C LYS A 474 13.84 -19.64 -4.17
N ALA A 475 12.94 -20.54 -3.81
CA ALA A 475 13.25 -21.94 -3.58
C ALA A 475 13.88 -22.60 -4.82
N ALA A 476 14.59 -23.71 -4.62
CA ALA A 476 14.98 -24.61 -5.69
C ALA A 476 13.72 -25.08 -6.43
N LYS A 477 13.62 -24.79 -7.73
CA LYS A 477 12.46 -25.18 -8.54
C LYS A 477 12.32 -26.71 -8.55
N LYS A 478 11.14 -27.22 -8.20
CA LYS A 478 10.62 -28.44 -8.84
C LYS A 478 10.16 -28.03 -10.23
N THR A 479 10.55 -28.77 -11.26
CA THR A 479 10.19 -28.53 -12.66
C THR A 479 8.69 -28.26 -12.75
N THR A 480 8.29 -27.04 -13.13
CA THR A 480 6.87 -26.68 -13.33
C THR A 480 6.70 -26.12 -14.73
N VAL A 481 5.58 -26.50 -15.36
CA VAL A 481 5.18 -26.07 -16.71
C VAL A 481 5.04 -24.54 -16.72
N LYS A 482 5.61 -23.87 -17.74
CA LYS A 482 5.45 -22.42 -17.90
C LYS A 482 3.98 -22.08 -18.22
N LYS A 483 3.47 -21.04 -17.57
CA LYS A 483 2.13 -20.45 -17.79
C LYS A 483 2.10 -19.65 -19.10
N THR A 484 0.92 -19.42 -19.66
CA THR A 484 0.77 -18.90 -21.05
C THR A 484 0.18 -17.50 -21.09
N ILE A 485 0.74 -16.64 -21.95
CA ILE A 485 0.15 -15.36 -22.39
C ILE A 485 -0.43 -15.57 -23.79
N THR A 486 -1.71 -15.22 -23.98
CA THR A 486 -2.39 -15.23 -25.28
C THR A 486 -2.67 -13.80 -25.70
N LEU A 487 -2.22 -13.40 -26.89
CA LEU A 487 -2.44 -12.06 -27.44
C LEU A 487 -3.62 -12.05 -28.41
N ASN A 488 -4.45 -11.01 -28.31
CA ASN A 488 -5.48 -10.71 -29.29
C ASN A 488 -4.90 -9.97 -30.49
N LYS A 489 -5.70 -9.84 -31.56
CA LYS A 489 -5.36 -9.01 -32.73
C LYS A 489 -5.18 -7.54 -32.32
N VAL A 490 -4.09 -6.91 -32.78
CA VAL A 490 -3.79 -5.49 -32.53
C VAL A 490 -4.85 -4.61 -33.21
N LYS A 491 -5.39 -3.66 -32.45
CA LYS A 491 -6.32 -2.64 -32.96
C LYS A 491 -5.59 -1.31 -33.13
N TYR A 492 -5.95 -0.52 -34.14
CA TYR A 492 -5.34 0.78 -34.41
C TYR A 492 -6.39 1.89 -34.32
N ASN A 493 -5.98 3.09 -33.91
CA ASN A 493 -6.82 4.27 -34.07
C ASN A 493 -6.92 4.68 -35.56
N LYS A 494 -7.87 5.56 -35.91
CA LYS A 494 -8.11 5.99 -37.31
C LYS A 494 -6.86 6.48 -38.04
N LYS A 495 -5.96 7.18 -37.33
CA LYS A 495 -4.70 7.72 -37.88
C LYS A 495 -3.53 6.73 -37.87
N HIS A 496 -3.75 5.49 -37.41
CA HIS A 496 -2.72 4.47 -37.23
C HIS A 496 -1.49 4.95 -36.43
N THR A 497 -1.66 5.92 -35.54
CA THR A 497 -0.60 6.47 -34.68
C THR A 497 -0.54 5.81 -33.30
N VAL A 498 -1.60 5.07 -32.94
CA VAL A 498 -1.73 4.36 -31.66
C VAL A 498 -2.21 2.94 -31.94
N ALA A 499 -1.51 1.96 -31.36
CA ALA A 499 -1.87 0.56 -31.40
C ALA A 499 -2.30 0.09 -30.00
N THR A 500 -3.46 -0.56 -29.91
CA THR A 500 -3.95 -1.22 -28.69
C THR A 500 -3.58 -2.69 -28.74
N ILE A 501 -2.75 -3.11 -27.78
CA ILE A 501 -2.34 -4.50 -27.56
C ILE A 501 -3.14 -5.02 -26.37
N SER A 502 -3.85 -6.12 -26.57
CA SER A 502 -4.66 -6.77 -25.54
C SER A 502 -4.45 -8.27 -25.55
N GLY A 503 -4.78 -8.94 -24.45
CA GLY A 503 -4.61 -10.37 -24.33
C GLY A 503 -5.19 -10.92 -23.04
N LYS A 504 -4.90 -12.19 -22.78
CA LYS A 504 -5.27 -12.91 -21.56
C LYS A 504 -4.08 -13.72 -21.02
N VAL A 505 -3.99 -13.84 -19.71
CA VAL A 505 -3.06 -14.77 -19.03
C VAL A 505 -3.84 -15.95 -18.43
N SER A 506 -3.20 -17.12 -18.35
CA SER A 506 -3.84 -18.36 -17.88
C SER A 506 -4.10 -18.41 -16.37
N ASP A 507 -3.37 -17.63 -15.58
CA ASP A 507 -3.50 -17.57 -14.12
C ASP A 507 -3.15 -16.14 -13.64
N PRO A 508 -4.11 -15.22 -13.74
CA PRO A 508 -3.86 -13.81 -13.45
C PRO A 508 -3.60 -13.51 -11.99
N GLY A 509 -3.87 -14.46 -11.09
CA GLY A 509 -4.14 -14.12 -9.69
C GLY A 509 -5.35 -13.19 -9.58
N GLU A 510 -5.49 -12.55 -8.42
CA GLU A 510 -6.52 -11.54 -8.19
C GLU A 510 -6.13 -10.18 -8.79
N GLU A 511 -7.12 -9.31 -9.02
CA GLU A 511 -6.91 -8.01 -9.67
C GLU A 511 -5.87 -7.15 -8.94
N GLY A 512 -4.91 -6.60 -9.70
CA GLY A 512 -3.77 -5.84 -9.16
C GLY A 512 -2.48 -6.65 -8.97
N SER A 513 -2.56 -7.98 -8.92
CA SER A 513 -1.44 -8.86 -8.56
C SER A 513 -0.42 -9.05 -9.70
N LEU A 514 -0.89 -9.05 -10.96
CA LEU A 514 -0.06 -9.21 -12.15
C LEU A 514 -0.07 -7.94 -13.00
N THR A 515 1.10 -7.56 -13.51
CA THR A 515 1.24 -6.42 -14.43
C THR A 515 1.86 -6.91 -15.73
N ILE A 516 1.25 -6.58 -16.85
CA ILE A 516 1.86 -6.75 -18.17
C ILE A 516 2.71 -5.53 -18.46
N VAL A 517 3.98 -5.75 -18.82
CA VAL A 517 4.87 -4.69 -19.28
C VAL A 517 5.10 -4.87 -20.78
N MET A 518 5.02 -3.77 -21.51
CA MET A 518 5.29 -3.70 -22.94
C MET A 518 6.55 -2.88 -23.17
N TRP A 519 7.52 -3.44 -23.89
CA TRP A 519 8.75 -2.73 -24.24
C TRP A 519 9.17 -2.95 -25.68
N ASP A 520 9.90 -1.98 -26.20
CA ASP A 520 10.48 -2.05 -27.52
C ASP A 520 11.65 -3.04 -27.53
N ALA A 521 11.57 -4.07 -28.38
CA ALA A 521 12.55 -5.15 -28.41
C ALA A 521 13.95 -4.70 -28.84
N LYS A 522 14.06 -3.59 -29.59
CA LYS A 522 15.34 -3.08 -30.09
C LYS A 522 16.04 -2.18 -29.07
N THR A 523 15.27 -1.33 -28.40
CA THR A 523 15.80 -0.31 -27.49
C THR A 523 15.70 -0.69 -26.01
N ASN A 524 14.98 -1.77 -25.69
CA ASN A 524 14.61 -2.17 -24.32
C ASN A 524 13.88 -1.07 -23.52
N LYS A 525 13.33 -0.06 -24.20
CA LYS A 525 12.58 1.01 -23.56
C LYS A 525 11.16 0.55 -23.28
N THR A 526 10.70 0.67 -22.03
CA THR A 526 9.30 0.45 -21.66
C THR A 526 8.41 1.44 -22.42
N LEU A 527 7.41 0.90 -23.10
CA LEU A 527 6.42 1.65 -23.89
C LEU A 527 5.15 1.89 -23.08
N ASN A 528 4.69 0.87 -22.36
CA ASN A 528 3.54 0.95 -21.47
C ASN A 528 3.55 -0.22 -20.47
N SER A 529 2.73 -0.15 -19.43
CA SER A 529 2.43 -1.25 -18.52
C SER A 529 0.98 -1.18 -18.09
N VAL A 530 0.35 -2.33 -17.84
CA VAL A 530 -1.05 -2.40 -17.44
C VAL A 530 -1.26 -3.51 -16.42
N VAL A 531 -2.11 -3.25 -15.44
CA VAL A 531 -2.54 -4.26 -14.47
C VAL A 531 -3.47 -5.26 -15.16
N VAL A 532 -3.29 -6.54 -14.88
CA VAL A 532 -4.18 -7.60 -15.37
C VAL A 532 -5.43 -7.63 -14.50
N GLY A 533 -6.61 -7.62 -15.14
CA GLY A 533 -7.89 -7.74 -14.45
C GLY A 533 -8.11 -9.16 -13.90
N LYS A 534 -9.06 -9.33 -12.97
CA LYS A 534 -9.37 -10.64 -12.35
C LYS A 534 -9.74 -11.73 -13.37
N ASP A 535 -10.35 -11.35 -14.49
CA ASP A 535 -10.69 -12.26 -15.60
C ASP A 535 -9.49 -12.68 -16.47
N GLY A 536 -8.31 -12.18 -16.10
CA GLY A 536 -7.02 -12.39 -16.73
C GLY A 536 -6.76 -11.56 -17.95
N LYS A 537 -7.66 -10.63 -18.30
CA LYS A 537 -7.50 -9.78 -19.48
C LYS A 537 -6.64 -8.56 -19.15
N PHE A 538 -5.97 -8.08 -20.19
CA PHE A 538 -5.24 -6.81 -20.15
C PHE A 538 -5.38 -6.08 -21.48
N SER A 539 -5.24 -4.76 -21.44
CA SER A 539 -5.28 -3.91 -22.63
C SER A 539 -4.47 -2.64 -22.41
N ALA A 540 -3.49 -2.37 -23.28
CA ALA A 540 -2.70 -1.15 -23.20
C ALA A 540 -2.41 -0.58 -24.61
N THR A 541 -2.25 0.73 -24.68
CA THR A 541 -1.92 1.43 -25.93
C THR A 541 -0.42 1.72 -26.04
N VAL A 542 0.14 1.55 -27.23
CA VAL A 542 1.51 1.96 -27.57
C VAL A 542 1.49 2.93 -28.75
N LEU A 543 2.39 3.92 -28.73
CA LEU A 543 2.58 4.82 -29.88
C LEU A 543 3.29 4.04 -30.99
N THR A 544 2.75 4.08 -32.20
CA THR A 544 3.37 3.42 -33.36
C THR A 544 4.53 4.26 -33.90
N SER A 545 5.66 3.62 -34.17
CA SER A 545 6.77 4.25 -34.88
C SER A 545 6.55 4.30 -36.41
N LYS A 546 7.26 5.19 -37.14
CA LYS A 546 7.24 5.24 -38.62
C LYS A 546 7.82 3.97 -39.27
N LYS A 547 8.60 3.17 -38.52
CA LYS A 547 9.14 1.87 -38.93
C LYS A 547 8.45 0.75 -38.17
N GLU A 548 8.60 -0.48 -38.64
CA GLU A 548 8.13 -1.65 -37.91
C GLU A 548 8.74 -1.69 -36.51
N GLN A 549 7.88 -1.84 -35.51
CA GLN A 549 8.28 -1.88 -34.12
C GLN A 549 7.85 -3.21 -33.52
N LYS A 550 8.83 -4.02 -33.09
CA LYS A 550 8.58 -5.26 -32.35
C LYS A 550 8.41 -4.92 -30.87
N VAL A 551 7.21 -5.13 -30.35
CA VAL A 551 6.85 -4.90 -28.95
C VAL A 551 6.85 -6.25 -28.24
N MET A 552 7.65 -6.36 -27.18
CA MET A 552 7.62 -7.48 -26.26
C MET A 552 6.51 -7.26 -25.24
N VAL A 553 5.77 -8.32 -24.92
CA VAL A 553 4.68 -8.35 -23.93
C VAL A 553 5.02 -9.42 -22.92
N ASP A 554 5.21 -9.03 -21.66
CA ASP A 554 5.62 -9.96 -20.60
C ASP A 554 4.89 -9.67 -19.29
N ALA A 555 4.75 -10.69 -18.47
CA ALA A 555 4.18 -10.60 -17.15
C ALA A 555 5.28 -10.29 -16.13
N GLN A 556 5.20 -9.10 -15.52
CA GLN A 556 6.12 -8.67 -14.48
C GLN A 556 5.97 -9.58 -13.24
N ASN A 557 7.10 -9.85 -12.58
CA ASN A 557 7.20 -10.39 -11.22
C ASN A 557 7.17 -11.91 -10.98
N ASN A 558 6.87 -12.79 -11.95
CA ASN A 558 6.94 -14.25 -11.65
C ASN A 558 7.97 -15.06 -12.44
N GLY A 559 8.27 -14.70 -13.70
CA GLY A 559 9.13 -15.52 -14.55
C GLY A 559 8.55 -16.91 -14.86
N ASP A 560 7.27 -17.09 -14.56
CA ASP A 560 6.48 -18.30 -14.83
C ASP A 560 5.82 -18.24 -16.21
N TYR A 561 5.70 -17.03 -16.78
CA TYR A 561 5.18 -16.78 -18.11
C TYR A 561 6.29 -16.69 -19.14
N SER A 562 6.02 -17.15 -20.36
CA SER A 562 6.90 -16.88 -21.50
C SER A 562 6.51 -15.57 -22.17
N PRO A 563 7.45 -14.61 -22.37
CA PRO A 563 7.17 -13.38 -23.08
C PRO A 563 6.63 -13.68 -24.49
N LYS A 564 5.68 -12.86 -24.93
CA LYS A 564 5.19 -12.85 -26.32
C LYS A 564 5.70 -11.60 -27.03
N SER A 565 5.65 -11.60 -28.35
CA SER A 565 5.98 -10.42 -29.14
C SER A 565 4.91 -10.15 -30.17
N VAL A 566 4.69 -8.88 -30.46
CA VAL A 566 3.79 -8.42 -31.52
C VAL A 566 4.45 -7.31 -32.33
N ILE A 567 4.17 -7.25 -33.63
CA ILE A 567 4.68 -6.20 -34.51
C ILE A 567 3.60 -5.12 -34.63
N VAL A 568 3.96 -3.88 -34.33
CA VAL A 568 3.11 -2.71 -34.57
C VAL A 568 3.74 -1.84 -35.66
N LYS A 569 2.89 -1.37 -36.59
CA LYS A 569 3.33 -0.51 -37.70
C LYS A 569 2.38 0.67 -37.83
N ARG A 570 2.95 1.86 -38.04
CA ARG A 570 2.18 2.99 -38.54
C ARG A 570 1.83 2.70 -40.00
N LYS A 571 0.55 2.84 -40.36
CA LYS A 571 0.11 2.87 -41.76
C LYS A 571 0.25 4.28 -42.31
#